data_AF-A0A2W5Z9I0-F1
#
_entry.id   AF-A0A2W5Z9I0-F1
#
_cell.length_a   1.000
_cell.length_b   1.000
_cell.length_c   1.000
_cell.angle_alpha   90.00
_cell.angle_beta   90.00
_cell.angle_gamma   90.00
#
_symmetry.space_group_name_H-M   'P 1'
#
loop_
_entity.id
_entity.type
_entity.pdbx_description
1 polymer ?
#
loop_
_entity_poly.entity_id
_entity_poly.type
_entity_poly.pdbx_seq_one_letter_code
_entity_poly.pdbx_strand_id
1 'polypeptide(L)'
;GGWIDDQALAASVGAARRTHGYGRRRVAADLAARGITDDAVIAAALGDDGEAELQAARDAAMRLRRRFPSGRLGESELRRLAAALQRRGFNHDVIRSILRESDLADQLADLEDD
;
A
#
# COMPACT_ATOMS: atom_id res chain seq x y z
N GLY A 1 10.34 9.28 30.57
CA GLY A 1 9.02 9.02 30.00
C GLY A 1 9.10 9.11 28.49
N GLY A 2 9.41 8.01 27.81
CA GLY A 2 9.48 7.95 26.33
C GLY A 2 8.20 7.45 25.66
N TRP A 3 7.33 6.76 26.41
CA TRP A 3 6.14 6.09 25.88
C TRP A 3 5.12 7.02 25.20
N ILE A 4 4.91 8.23 25.76
CA ILE A 4 3.98 9.22 25.19
C ILE A 4 4.55 9.78 23.88
N ASP A 5 5.86 10.01 23.82
CA ASP A 5 6.55 10.52 22.63
C ASP A 5 6.59 9.46 21.52
N ASP A 6 6.86 8.19 21.88
CA ASP A 6 6.88 7.07 20.94
C ASP A 6 5.50 6.85 20.29
N GLN A 7 4.41 6.95 21.07
CA GLN A 7 3.05 6.86 20.55
C GLN A 7 2.73 7.98 19.55
N ALA A 8 3.05 9.24 19.90
CA ALA A 8 2.80 10.38 19.03
C ALA A 8 3.64 10.30 17.74
N LEU A 9 4.91 9.91 17.86
CA LEU A 9 5.79 9.72 16.72
C LEU A 9 5.28 8.59 15.82
N ALA A 10 4.91 7.45 16.39
CA ALA A 10 4.43 6.30 15.63
C ALA A 10 3.14 6.62 14.86
N ALA A 11 2.18 7.28 15.50
CA ALA A 11 0.94 7.73 14.85
C ALA A 11 1.22 8.67 13.66
N SER A 12 2.12 9.65 13.84
CA SER A 12 2.48 10.60 12.78
C SER A 12 3.14 9.92 11.57
N VAL A 13 4.05 8.97 11.83
CA VAL A 13 4.76 8.20 10.80
C VAL A 13 3.77 7.27 10.07
N GLY A 14 2.90 6.58 10.80
CA GLY A 14 1.87 5.71 10.23
C GLY A 14 0.93 6.47 9.30
N ALA A 15 0.40 7.60 9.76
CA ALA A 15 -0.48 8.45 8.95
C ALA A 15 0.21 8.97 7.69
N ALA A 16 1.40 9.55 7.82
CA ALA A 16 2.15 10.09 6.67
C ALA A 16 2.45 9.00 5.62
N ARG A 17 2.87 7.81 6.07
CA ARG A 17 3.25 6.72 5.16
C ARG A 17 2.06 6.15 4.40
N ARG A 18 0.89 6.02 5.03
CA ARG A 18 -0.35 5.61 4.33
C ARG A 18 -0.71 6.60 3.23
N THR A 19 -0.67 7.92 3.51
CA THR A 19 -0.88 8.96 2.49
C THR A 19 0.11 8.88 1.33
N HIS A 20 1.35 8.46 1.60
CA HIS A 20 2.37 8.24 0.58
C HIS A 20 2.27 6.86 -0.13
N GLY A 21 1.28 6.04 0.19
CA GLY A 21 1.04 4.75 -0.46
C GLY A 21 2.03 3.67 -0.05
N TYR A 22 2.46 3.66 1.20
CA TYR A 22 3.24 2.58 1.79
C TYR A 22 2.32 1.66 2.60
N GLY A 23 2.51 0.36 2.43
CA GLY A 23 1.79 -0.66 3.17
C GLY A 23 2.40 -0.93 4.55
N ARG A 24 1.64 -1.57 5.41
CA ARG A 24 1.92 -1.75 6.84
C ARG A 24 3.27 -2.37 7.14
N ARG A 25 3.73 -3.35 6.34
CA ARG A 25 5.04 -3.98 6.56
C ARG A 25 6.19 -2.98 6.44
N ARG A 26 6.08 -2.02 5.51
CA ARG A 26 7.09 -0.98 5.34
C ARG A 26 7.02 0.03 6.47
N VAL A 27 5.81 0.40 6.90
CA VAL A 27 5.61 1.32 8.04
C VAL A 27 6.18 0.72 9.31
N ALA A 28 5.91 -0.54 9.62
CA ALA A 28 6.46 -1.24 10.79
C ALA A 28 7.99 -1.26 10.76
N ALA A 29 8.59 -1.56 9.60
CA ALA A 29 10.05 -1.55 9.45
C ALA A 29 10.65 -0.14 9.65
N ASP A 30 9.99 0.90 9.13
CA ASP A 30 10.41 2.29 9.31
C ASP A 30 10.30 2.74 10.78
N LEU A 31 9.30 2.27 11.53
CA LEU A 31 9.15 2.53 12.98
C LEU A 31 10.25 1.82 13.79
N ALA A 32 10.49 0.54 13.51
CA ALA A 32 11.56 -0.23 14.15
C ALA A 32 12.95 0.39 13.91
N ALA A 33 13.21 0.87 12.68
CA ALA A 33 14.46 1.57 12.35
C ALA A 33 14.64 2.89 13.12
N ARG A 34 13.57 3.45 13.69
CA ARG A 34 13.59 4.66 14.54
C ARG A 34 13.66 4.33 16.03
N GLY A 35 13.78 3.06 16.40
CA GLY A 35 13.83 2.60 17.79
C GLY A 35 12.48 2.29 18.42
N ILE A 36 11.37 2.52 17.71
CA ILE A 36 10.03 2.15 18.19
C ILE A 36 9.83 0.66 17.94
N THR A 37 9.98 -0.14 18.99
CA THR A 37 9.95 -1.61 18.94
C THR A 37 8.82 -2.23 19.75
N ASP A 38 8.06 -1.42 20.48
CA ASP A 38 6.89 -1.89 21.21
C ASP A 38 5.76 -2.28 20.24
N ASP A 39 5.34 -3.53 20.29
CA ASP A 39 4.34 -4.09 19.38
C ASP A 39 2.98 -3.41 19.52
N ALA A 40 2.59 -2.96 20.71
CA ALA A 40 1.32 -2.27 20.92
C ALA A 40 1.34 -0.87 20.32
N VAL A 41 2.46 -0.15 20.45
CA VAL A 41 2.67 1.16 19.80
C VAL A 41 2.67 1.02 18.28
N ILE A 42 3.36 0.01 17.74
CA ILE A 42 3.38 -0.27 16.30
C ILE A 42 1.97 -0.61 15.81
N ALA A 43 1.26 -1.54 16.46
CA ALA A 43 -0.09 -1.94 16.06
C ALA A 43 -1.05 -0.74 16.07
N ALA A 44 -1.01 0.10 17.11
CA ALA A 44 -1.84 1.30 17.19
C ALA A 44 -1.53 2.30 16.05
N ALA A 45 -0.25 2.47 15.70
CA ALA A 45 0.16 3.36 14.62
C ALA A 45 -0.24 2.85 13.23
N LEU A 46 -0.19 1.53 13.03
CA LEU A 46 -0.58 0.90 11.78
C LEU A 46 -2.09 1.00 11.54
N GLY A 47 -2.89 1.03 12.61
CA GLY A 47 -4.34 1.00 12.52
C GLY A 47 -4.86 -0.32 11.95
N ASP A 48 -6.14 -0.34 11.61
CA ASP A 48 -6.82 -1.55 11.13
C ASP A 48 -6.34 -1.98 9.74
N ASP A 49 -6.35 -3.30 9.51
CA ASP A 49 -5.77 -4.01 8.36
C ASP A 49 -6.64 -3.92 7.10
N GLY A 50 -7.85 -3.36 7.22
CA GLY A 50 -8.90 -3.41 6.22
C GLY A 50 -8.86 -2.28 5.18
N GLU A 51 -9.94 -1.51 5.10
CA GLU A 51 -10.19 -0.59 3.99
C GLU A 51 -9.10 0.48 3.82
N ALA A 52 -8.49 0.94 4.92
CA ALA A 52 -7.42 1.94 4.86
C ALA A 52 -6.16 1.42 4.13
N GLU A 53 -5.79 0.15 4.35
CA GLU A 53 -4.65 -0.47 3.67
C GLU A 53 -4.96 -0.67 2.18
N LEU A 54 -6.19 -1.11 1.87
CA LEU A 54 -6.64 -1.29 0.50
C LEU A 54 -6.68 0.04 -0.26
N GLN A 55 -7.17 1.11 0.37
CA GLN A 55 -7.18 2.45 -0.22
C GLN A 55 -5.76 2.97 -0.47
N ALA A 56 -4.84 2.81 0.49
CA ALA A 56 -3.44 3.18 0.28
C ALA A 56 -2.80 2.40 -0.87
N ALA A 57 -3.17 1.12 -1.04
CA ALA A 57 -2.72 0.28 -2.14
C ALA A 57 -3.31 0.73 -3.50
N ARG A 58 -4.59 1.13 -3.56
CA ARG A 58 -5.21 1.74 -4.75
C ARG A 58 -4.47 3.01 -5.18
N ASP A 59 -4.22 3.92 -4.25
CA ASP A 59 -3.51 5.17 -4.53
C ASP A 59 -2.07 4.91 -4.99
N ALA A 60 -1.41 3.92 -4.40
CA ALA A 60 -0.08 3.48 -4.81
C ALA A 60 -0.09 2.88 -6.21
N ALA A 61 -1.07 2.04 -6.53
CA ALA A 61 -1.25 1.38 -7.82
C ALA A 61 -1.56 2.39 -8.92
N MET A 62 -2.50 3.32 -8.70
CA MET A 62 -2.81 4.40 -9.64
C MET A 62 -1.56 5.23 -9.98
N ARG A 63 -0.74 5.58 -8.98
CA ARG A 63 0.52 6.30 -9.20
C ARG A 63 1.56 5.46 -9.96
N LEU A 64 1.62 4.16 -9.70
CA LEU A 64 2.53 3.25 -10.40
C LEU A 64 2.09 2.96 -11.82
N ARG A 65 0.78 2.89 -12.09
CA ARG A 65 0.17 2.60 -13.40
C ARG A 65 0.63 3.61 -14.45
N ARG A 66 0.88 4.87 -14.06
CA ARG A 66 1.45 5.93 -14.91
C ARG A 66 2.82 5.59 -15.53
N ARG A 67 3.51 4.55 -15.05
CA ARG A 67 4.81 4.08 -15.57
C ARG A 67 4.68 2.98 -16.62
N PHE A 68 3.46 2.53 -16.89
CA PHE A 68 3.14 1.47 -17.83
C PHE A 68 2.39 2.07 -19.03
N PRO A 69 2.30 1.34 -20.15
CA PRO A 69 1.44 1.72 -21.27
C PRO A 69 0.00 1.95 -20.82
N SER A 70 -0.68 2.83 -21.55
CA SER A 70 -2.12 3.01 -21.44
C SER A 70 -2.85 1.74 -21.89
N GLY A 71 -4.03 1.50 -21.33
CA GLY A 71 -4.83 0.32 -21.61
C GLY A 71 -4.42 -0.91 -20.78
N ARG A 72 -4.97 -2.06 -21.18
CA ARG A 72 -4.85 -3.33 -20.44
C ARG A 72 -3.40 -3.76 -20.26
N LEU A 73 -3.02 -4.11 -19.03
CA LEU A 73 -1.68 -4.65 -18.76
C LEU A 73 -1.52 -6.09 -19.24
N GLY A 74 -0.37 -6.37 -19.84
CA GLY A 74 0.10 -7.73 -20.04
C GLY A 74 0.62 -8.37 -18.76
N GLU A 75 0.79 -9.70 -18.78
CA GLU A 75 1.23 -10.49 -17.61
C GLU A 75 2.57 -10.00 -17.03
N SER A 76 3.53 -9.64 -17.89
CA SER A 76 4.84 -9.12 -17.46
C SER A 76 4.70 -7.80 -16.69
N GLU A 77 3.75 -6.96 -17.09
CA GLU A 77 3.51 -5.66 -16.48
C GLU A 77 2.76 -5.79 -15.16
N LEU A 78 1.79 -6.70 -15.09
CA LEU A 78 1.13 -7.09 -13.83
C LEU A 78 2.15 -7.60 -12.81
N ARG A 79 3.09 -8.47 -13.21
CA ARG A 79 4.19 -8.92 -12.33
C ARG A 79 5.05 -7.77 -11.83
N ARG A 80 5.38 -6.80 -12.71
CA ARG A 80 6.16 -5.61 -12.33
C ARG A 80 5.39 -4.70 -11.37
N LEU A 81 4.09 -4.52 -11.59
CA LEU A 81 3.22 -3.75 -10.70
C LEU A 81 3.12 -4.41 -9.32
N ALA A 82 2.90 -5.73 -9.29
CA ALA A 82 2.88 -6.54 -8.06
C ALA A 82 4.18 -6.38 -7.26
N ALA A 83 5.33 -6.55 -7.93
CA ALA A 83 6.64 -6.40 -7.30
C ALA A 83 6.88 -4.97 -6.78
N ALA A 84 6.36 -3.95 -7.46
CA ALA A 84 6.45 -2.56 -7.01
C ALA A 84 5.61 -2.32 -5.75
N LEU A 85 4.39 -2.86 -5.69
CA LEU A 85 3.53 -2.79 -4.50
C LEU A 85 4.12 -3.57 -3.32
N GLN A 86 4.70 -4.75 -3.57
CA GLN A 86 5.40 -5.52 -2.53
C GLN A 86 6.57 -4.73 -1.93
N ARG A 87 7.38 -4.05 -2.76
CA ARG A 87 8.46 -3.17 -2.27
C ARG A 87 7.94 -1.97 -1.47
N ARG A 88 6.68 -1.57 -1.69
CA ARG A 88 6.00 -0.56 -0.86
C ARG A 88 5.44 -1.12 0.44
N GLY A 89 5.51 -2.43 0.67
CA GLY A 89 5.15 -3.05 1.95
C GLY A 89 3.74 -3.62 2.02
N PHE A 90 3.01 -3.66 0.90
CA PHE A 90 1.70 -4.32 0.84
C PHE A 90 1.86 -5.85 0.88
N ASN A 91 0.92 -6.53 1.53
CA ASN A 91 0.91 -7.99 1.59
C ASN A 91 0.34 -8.59 0.29
N HIS A 92 0.45 -9.91 0.17
CA HIS A 92 0.04 -10.62 -1.04
C HIS A 92 -1.47 -10.50 -1.33
N ASP A 93 -2.32 -10.54 -0.32
CA ASP A 93 -3.79 -10.54 -0.51
C ASP A 93 -4.31 -9.17 -0.94
N VAL A 94 -3.76 -8.09 -0.39
CA VAL A 94 -4.01 -6.71 -0.84
C VAL A 94 -3.54 -6.54 -2.29
N ILE A 95 -2.31 -6.98 -2.61
CA ILE A 95 -1.78 -6.91 -3.97
C ILE A 95 -2.69 -7.67 -4.95
N ARG A 96 -3.10 -8.89 -4.61
CA ARG A 96 -3.98 -9.70 -5.44
C ARG A 96 -5.34 -9.02 -5.68
N SER A 97 -5.90 -8.38 -4.67
CA SER A 97 -7.16 -7.64 -4.78
C SER A 97 -7.02 -6.47 -5.74
N ILE A 98 -5.96 -5.67 -5.61
CA ILE A 98 -5.67 -4.53 -6.51
C ILE A 98 -5.45 -4.96 -7.96
N LEU A 99 -4.75 -6.07 -8.21
CA LEU A 99 -4.54 -6.56 -9.57
C LEU A 99 -5.85 -7.00 -10.23
N ARG A 100 -6.76 -7.64 -9.47
CA ARG A 100 -8.09 -8.00 -9.98
C ARG A 100 -8.95 -6.78 -10.25
N GLU A 101 -8.94 -5.78 -9.36
CA GLU A 101 -9.66 -4.52 -9.57
C GLU A 101 -9.17 -3.82 -10.85
N SER A 102 -7.86 -3.83 -11.10
CA SER A 102 -7.27 -3.23 -12.30
C SER A 102 -7.67 -3.96 -13.58
N ASP A 103 -7.63 -5.29 -13.57
CA ASP A 103 -8.04 -6.13 -14.71
C ASP A 103 -9.54 -5.98 -15.03
N LEU A 104 -10.40 -5.91 -14.00
CA LEU A 104 -11.82 -5.66 -14.18
C LEU A 104 -12.09 -4.25 -14.75
N ALA A 105 -11.38 -3.23 -14.28
CA ALA A 105 -11.51 -1.88 -14.80
C ALA A 105 -11.09 -1.79 -16.27
N ASP A 106 -10.00 -2.46 -16.65
CA ASP A 106 -9.55 -2.54 -18.04
C ASP A 106 -10.59 -3.28 -18.92
N GLN A 107 -11.19 -4.37 -18.42
CA GLN A 107 -12.26 -5.10 -19.13
C GLN A 107 -13.52 -4.26 -19.36
N LEU A 108 -13.91 -3.43 -18.38
CA LEU A 108 -15.07 -2.55 -18.53
C LEU A 108 -14.82 -1.42 -19.53
N ALA A 109 -13.62 -0.83 -19.53
CA ALA A 109 -13.26 0.21 -20.49
C ALA A 109 -13.30 -0.31 -21.94
N ASP A 110 -12.80 -1.53 -22.17
CA ASP A 110 -12.83 -2.15 -23.50
C ASP A 110 -14.26 -2.42 -24.02
N LEU A 111 -15.27 -2.50 -23.13
CA LEU A 111 -16.68 -2.67 -23.52
C LEU A 111 -17.41 -1.35 -23.81
N GLU A 112 -16.87 -0.22 -23.36
CA GLU A 112 -17.43 1.12 -23.57
C GLU A 112 -16.96 1.75 -24.89
N ASP A 113 -15.84 1.26 -25.44
CA ASP A 113 -15.21 1.76 -26.68
C ASP A 113 -15.71 1.05 -27.97
N ASP A 114 -16.58 0.03 -27.84
CA ASP A 114 -17.23 -0.73 -28.94
C ASP A 114 -18.63 -0.17 -29.31
#